data_AF-A0A958WMM1-F1
#
_entry.id   AF-A0A958WMM1-F1
#
_cell.length_a   1.000
_cell.length_b   1.000
_cell.length_c   1.000
_cell.angle_alpha   90.00
_cell.angle_beta   90.00
_cell.angle_gamma   90.00
#
_symmetry.space_group_name_H-M   'P 1'
#
loop_
_entity.id
_entity.type
_entity.pdbx_description
1 polymer ?
#
loop_
_entity_poly.entity_id
_entity_poly.type
_entity_poly.pdbx_seq_one_letter_code
_entity_poly.pdbx_strand_id
1 'polypeptide(L)'
;MSKTKPTFKPTLVPKKRKSDHCLNCGSKFDESYNYCPNCGQENDHSRASFGILVRDFFHNYFSLDSKFSNSLLPFFFQPGYLTKKYIQGKRVSFVHPVRLYLVLSLIFFFVFSMVSKNAVQRSINEIDDTVNDLPDSSKNVLNEVMQGDFSNLEDDSVYRMATKDTTSGRVLEYSLHKPDSTNEFITEENIKIYMALRNKGEYDAEDILDSLDTSSLSDFQKGLTKQLIRLDKAEGGIVISQLLKNMPLMMLFLIPLFALVLRLFYLRKDQFYITHLIHALHLHSFAYVIYGLAFLIVFLWLP
;
A
#
# COMPACT_ATOMS: atom_id res chain seq x y z
N MET A 1 -49.17 37.67 36.21
CA MET A 1 -48.04 36.73 36.02
C MET A 1 -47.82 36.54 34.53
N SER A 2 -46.78 37.18 33.99
CA SER A 2 -46.44 37.22 32.56
C SER A 2 -45.72 35.93 32.16
N LYS A 3 -46.26 35.18 31.19
CA LYS A 3 -45.60 34.03 30.58
C LYS A 3 -44.67 34.54 29.46
N THR A 4 -43.37 34.51 29.70
CA THR A 4 -42.33 34.82 28.71
C THR A 4 -42.32 33.77 27.60
N LYS A 5 -42.50 34.20 26.34
CA LYS A 5 -42.31 33.34 25.16
C LYS A 5 -40.84 32.94 25.02
N PRO A 6 -40.54 31.69 24.61
CA PRO A 6 -39.17 31.29 24.30
C PRO A 6 -38.69 32.01 23.03
N THR A 7 -37.59 32.75 23.16
CA THR A 7 -36.89 33.41 22.05
C THR A 7 -36.16 32.36 21.22
N PHE A 8 -36.64 32.12 19.99
CA PHE A 8 -35.95 31.33 18.98
C PHE A 8 -34.66 32.06 18.58
N LYS A 9 -33.49 31.51 18.92
CA LYS A 9 -32.21 31.95 18.36
C LYS A 9 -32.06 31.25 16.99
N PRO A 10 -32.12 31.98 15.86
CA PRO A 10 -31.82 31.36 14.58
C PRO A 10 -30.36 30.93 14.58
N THR A 11 -30.12 29.63 14.48
CA THR A 11 -28.79 29.07 14.23
C THR A 11 -28.27 29.72 12.95
N LEU A 12 -27.15 30.45 13.05
CA LEU A 12 -26.50 31.08 11.90
C LEU A 12 -26.05 29.99 10.92
N VAL A 13 -26.91 29.66 9.96
CA VAL A 13 -26.53 28.90 8.78
C VAL A 13 -25.48 29.75 8.05
N PRO A 14 -24.24 29.28 7.87
CA PRO A 14 -23.23 30.07 7.16
C PRO A 14 -23.75 30.38 5.76
N LYS A 15 -23.94 31.66 5.46
CA LYS A 15 -24.49 32.15 4.19
C LYS A 15 -23.62 31.61 3.05
N LYS A 16 -24.10 30.58 2.33
CA LYS A 16 -23.49 30.10 1.09
C LYS A 16 -23.35 31.32 0.18
N ARG A 17 -22.11 31.68 -0.16
CA ARG A 17 -21.85 32.77 -1.10
C ARG A 17 -22.18 32.22 -2.48
N LYS A 18 -23.44 32.35 -2.88
CA LYS A 18 -23.87 32.12 -4.26
C LYS A 18 -23.23 33.19 -5.15
N SER A 19 -23.00 32.88 -6.42
CA SER A 19 -22.57 33.89 -7.39
C SER A 19 -23.47 33.89 -8.62
N ASP A 20 -23.26 34.90 -9.46
CA ASP A 20 -23.89 35.12 -10.76
C ASP A 20 -23.27 34.29 -11.91
N HIS A 21 -22.32 33.40 -11.61
CA HIS A 21 -21.60 32.60 -12.61
C HIS A 21 -21.17 31.21 -12.11
N CYS A 22 -21.08 30.24 -13.03
CA CYS A 22 -20.64 28.89 -12.71
C CYS A 22 -19.11 28.76 -12.60
N LEU A 23 -18.58 28.20 -11.51
CA LEU A 23 -17.15 27.84 -11.41
C LEU A 23 -16.73 26.73 -12.39
N ASN A 24 -17.66 25.87 -12.82
CA ASN A 24 -17.36 24.76 -13.71
C ASN A 24 -17.25 25.19 -15.18
N CYS A 25 -18.39 25.65 -15.72
CA CYS A 25 -18.60 25.96 -17.13
C CYS A 25 -18.55 27.45 -17.46
N GLY A 26 -18.50 28.34 -16.47
CA GLY A 26 -18.44 29.80 -16.68
C GLY A 26 -19.73 30.47 -17.14
N SER A 27 -20.85 29.74 -17.26
CA SER A 27 -22.14 30.33 -17.66
C SER A 27 -22.64 31.32 -16.60
N LYS A 28 -23.14 32.47 -17.04
CA LYS A 28 -23.78 33.47 -16.18
C LYS A 28 -25.25 33.10 -15.92
N PHE A 29 -25.71 33.26 -14.68
CA PHE A 29 -27.09 33.04 -14.27
C PHE A 29 -27.37 33.82 -12.98
N ASP A 30 -28.63 33.97 -12.59
CA ASP A 30 -29.01 34.76 -11.41
C ASP A 30 -28.57 34.06 -10.10
N GLU A 31 -28.12 34.83 -9.10
CA GLU A 31 -27.71 34.33 -7.77
C GLU A 31 -28.81 33.54 -7.05
N SER A 32 -30.09 33.73 -7.41
CA SER A 32 -31.21 32.96 -6.87
C SER A 32 -31.09 31.45 -7.15
N TYR A 33 -30.48 31.06 -8.26
CA TYR A 33 -30.34 29.65 -8.66
C TYR A 33 -29.44 28.87 -7.70
N ASN A 34 -29.93 27.73 -7.21
CA ASN A 34 -29.16 26.80 -6.39
C ASN A 34 -28.21 25.91 -7.21
N TYR A 35 -28.50 25.70 -8.49
CA TYR A 35 -27.71 24.88 -9.41
C TYR A 35 -27.58 25.58 -10.75
N CYS A 36 -26.44 25.42 -11.40
CA CYS A 36 -26.19 25.93 -12.73
C CYS A 36 -27.11 25.22 -13.75
N PRO A 37 -27.92 25.95 -14.54
CA PRO A 37 -28.84 25.34 -15.51
C PRO A 37 -28.12 24.66 -16.69
N ASN A 38 -26.86 25.05 -16.97
CA ASN A 38 -26.11 24.51 -18.11
C ASN A 38 -25.36 23.21 -17.78
N CYS A 39 -24.76 23.10 -16.59
CA CYS A 39 -23.91 21.96 -16.22
C CYS A 39 -24.33 21.24 -14.94
N GLY A 40 -25.38 21.71 -14.25
CA GLY A 40 -25.89 21.08 -13.03
C GLY A 40 -25.03 21.25 -11.76
N GLN A 41 -23.94 22.04 -11.80
CA GLN A 41 -23.13 22.29 -10.60
C GLN A 41 -23.89 23.13 -9.57
N GLU A 42 -23.83 22.74 -8.29
CA GLU A 42 -24.35 23.55 -7.17
C GLU A 42 -23.68 24.94 -7.16
N ASN A 43 -24.48 25.99 -7.04
CA ASN A 43 -24.04 27.37 -6.93
C ASN A 43 -23.51 27.64 -5.51
N ASP A 44 -22.35 27.07 -5.21
CA ASP A 44 -21.67 27.22 -3.93
C ASP A 44 -20.20 27.58 -4.20
N HIS A 45 -19.85 28.85 -3.98
CA HIS A 45 -18.48 29.36 -4.09
C HIS A 45 -17.69 29.22 -2.79
N SER A 46 -18.20 28.46 -1.82
CA SER A 46 -17.41 28.12 -0.65
C SER A 46 -16.14 27.38 -1.06
N ARG A 47 -15.02 27.77 -0.43
CA ARG A 47 -13.76 27.05 -0.56
C ARG A 47 -13.98 25.60 -0.14
N ALA A 48 -13.30 24.66 -0.80
CA ALA A 48 -13.35 23.26 -0.42
C ALA A 48 -13.00 23.11 1.07
N SER A 49 -13.86 22.45 1.84
CA SER A 49 -13.62 22.12 3.25
C SER A 49 -13.74 20.61 3.43
N PHE A 50 -13.21 20.08 4.53
CA PHE A 50 -13.33 18.65 4.83
C PHE A 50 -14.79 18.18 4.87
N GLY A 51 -15.67 18.95 5.52
CA GLY A 51 -17.10 18.64 5.57
C GLY A 51 -17.77 18.65 4.19
N ILE A 52 -17.38 19.59 3.31
CA ILE A 52 -17.87 19.62 1.93
C ILE A 52 -17.38 18.40 1.15
N LEU A 53 -16.11 17.99 1.29
CA LEU A 53 -15.56 16.81 0.63
C LEU A 53 -16.32 15.53 1.02
N VAL A 54 -16.64 15.36 2.31
CA VAL A 54 -17.41 14.21 2.81
C VAL A 54 -18.86 14.28 2.33
N ARG A 55 -19.51 15.44 2.43
CA ARG A 55 -20.89 15.66 1.96
C ARG A 55 -21.03 15.38 0.46
N ASP A 56 -20.13 15.96 -0.35
CA ASP A 56 -20.14 15.80 -1.81
C ASP A 56 -19.82 14.35 -2.21
N PHE A 57 -19.04 13.61 -1.41
CA PHE A 57 -18.83 12.17 -1.62
C PHE A 57 -20.13 11.37 -1.49
N PHE A 58 -20.89 11.56 -0.40
CA PHE A 58 -22.14 10.83 -0.17
C PHE A 58 -23.26 11.23 -1.15
N HIS A 59 -23.34 12.49 -1.59
CA HIS A 59 -24.35 12.90 -2.59
C HIS A 59 -24.17 12.27 -3.96
N ASN A 60 -22.96 11.86 -4.32
CA ASN A 60 -22.67 11.35 -5.65
C ASN A 60 -22.51 9.81 -5.69
N TYR A 61 -22.85 9.07 -4.62
CA TYR A 61 -22.31 7.74 -4.27
C TYR A 61 -22.46 6.61 -5.33
N PHE A 62 -23.39 6.67 -6.30
CA PHE A 62 -23.59 5.55 -7.26
C PHE A 62 -23.72 5.89 -8.76
N SER A 63 -23.38 7.10 -9.22
CA SER A 63 -23.26 7.33 -10.68
C SER A 63 -21.83 7.05 -11.17
N LEU A 64 -21.63 5.89 -11.79
CA LEU A 64 -20.51 5.68 -12.71
C LEU A 64 -20.81 6.50 -13.96
N ASP A 65 -20.25 7.70 -13.98
CA ASP A 65 -20.62 8.77 -14.90
C ASP A 65 -19.59 8.89 -16.05
N SER A 66 -20.01 9.49 -17.16
CA SER A 66 -19.19 9.98 -18.28
C SER A 66 -17.99 10.85 -17.84
N LYS A 67 -18.02 11.37 -16.60
CA LYS A 67 -16.94 12.12 -15.95
C LYS A 67 -15.65 11.32 -15.81
N PHE A 68 -15.72 9.99 -15.77
CA PHE A 68 -14.55 9.14 -15.64
C PHE A 68 -13.59 9.26 -16.83
N SER A 69 -14.11 9.21 -18.07
CA SER A 69 -13.27 9.36 -19.27
C SER A 69 -12.63 10.74 -19.38
N ASN A 70 -13.36 11.80 -19.03
CA ASN A 70 -12.84 13.17 -19.00
C ASN A 70 -11.74 13.38 -17.95
N SER A 71 -11.69 12.51 -16.94
CA SER A 71 -10.70 12.57 -15.86
C SER A 71 -9.51 11.67 -16.14
N LEU A 72 -9.72 10.52 -16.79
CA LEU A 72 -8.72 9.47 -16.95
C LEU A 72 -7.51 9.92 -17.79
N LEU A 73 -7.75 10.56 -18.94
CA LEU A 73 -6.65 10.97 -19.83
C LEU A 73 -5.78 12.08 -19.20
N PRO A 74 -6.33 13.21 -18.69
CA PRO A 74 -5.51 14.22 -18.02
C PRO A 74 -4.84 13.68 -16.75
N PHE A 75 -5.42 12.67 -16.10
CA PHE A 75 -4.84 12.09 -14.90
C PHE A 75 -3.50 11.40 -15.15
N PHE A 76 -3.33 10.72 -16.31
CA PHE A 76 -2.07 10.08 -16.66
C PHE A 76 -1.05 11.01 -17.29
N PHE A 77 -1.51 11.95 -18.12
CA PHE A 77 -0.61 12.74 -18.96
C PHE A 77 -0.39 14.17 -18.46
N GLN A 78 -1.15 14.63 -17.45
CA GLN A 78 -1.04 15.98 -16.88
C GLN A 78 -1.04 15.93 -15.34
N PRO A 79 0.12 15.69 -14.71
CA PRO A 79 0.20 15.53 -13.26
C PRO A 79 -0.33 16.78 -12.54
N GLY A 80 -1.20 16.56 -11.57
CA GLY A 80 -1.79 17.64 -10.75
C GLY A 80 -2.90 18.46 -11.42
N TYR A 81 -3.26 18.19 -12.69
CA TYR A 81 -4.33 18.92 -13.39
C TYR A 81 -5.68 18.79 -12.69
N LEU A 82 -6.10 17.58 -12.32
CA LEU A 82 -7.37 17.32 -11.64
C LEU A 82 -7.41 18.03 -10.28
N THR A 83 -6.32 17.92 -9.50
CA THR A 83 -6.18 18.60 -8.21
C THR A 83 -6.39 20.10 -8.36
N LYS A 84 -5.72 20.74 -9.32
CA LYS A 84 -5.86 22.19 -9.58
C LYS A 84 -7.30 22.57 -9.96
N LYS A 85 -7.92 21.83 -10.87
CA LYS A 85 -9.29 22.10 -11.33
C LYS A 85 -10.33 21.90 -10.22
N TYR A 86 -10.15 20.88 -9.39
CA TYR A 86 -11.04 20.62 -8.26
C TYR A 86 -10.93 21.72 -7.19
N ILE A 87 -9.71 22.16 -6.86
CA ILE A 87 -9.48 23.29 -5.93
C ILE A 87 -10.07 24.60 -6.48
N GLN A 88 -10.03 24.79 -7.81
CA GLN A 88 -10.69 25.92 -8.48
C GLN A 88 -12.23 25.85 -8.47
N GLY A 89 -12.82 24.77 -7.93
CA GLY A 89 -14.26 24.61 -7.81
C GLY A 89 -14.94 23.93 -9.00
N LYS A 90 -14.19 23.31 -9.92
CA LYS A 90 -14.75 22.51 -11.02
C LYS A 90 -15.11 21.10 -10.54
N ARG A 91 -16.26 20.96 -9.87
CA ARG A 91 -16.65 19.72 -9.16
C ARG A 91 -17.53 18.76 -9.97
N VAL A 92 -18.11 19.22 -11.09
CA VAL A 92 -18.97 18.39 -11.95
C VAL A 92 -18.22 17.82 -13.16
N SER A 93 -17.21 18.52 -13.70
CA SER A 93 -16.51 18.03 -14.90
C SER A 93 -15.55 16.87 -14.67
N PHE A 94 -15.10 16.66 -13.42
CA PHE A 94 -14.11 15.64 -13.08
C PHE A 94 -14.62 14.69 -11.99
N VAL A 95 -14.06 13.49 -11.93
CA VAL A 95 -14.37 12.51 -10.88
C VAL A 95 -13.94 13.06 -9.53
N HIS A 96 -14.78 12.81 -8.52
CA HIS A 96 -14.48 13.21 -7.14
C HIS A 96 -13.19 12.54 -6.62
N PRO A 97 -12.27 13.26 -5.95
CA PRO A 97 -10.97 12.72 -5.54
C PRO A 97 -11.07 11.46 -4.67
N VAL A 98 -12.00 11.47 -3.70
CA VAL A 98 -12.25 10.31 -2.82
C VAL A 98 -12.76 9.10 -3.61
N ARG A 99 -13.62 9.30 -4.60
CA ARG A 99 -14.14 8.20 -5.42
C ARG A 99 -13.04 7.60 -6.27
N LEU A 100 -12.27 8.46 -6.93
CA LEU A 100 -11.16 8.04 -7.79
C LEU A 100 -10.20 7.14 -6.99
N TYR A 101 -9.85 7.57 -5.77
CA TYR A 101 -9.04 6.79 -4.84
C TYR A 101 -9.68 5.44 -4.51
N LEU A 102 -10.95 5.42 -4.06
CA LEU A 102 -11.60 4.17 -3.65
C LEU A 102 -11.69 3.17 -4.81
N VAL A 103 -12.11 3.61 -6.00
CA VAL A 103 -12.23 2.75 -7.18
C VAL A 103 -10.87 2.20 -7.60
N LEU A 104 -9.84 3.05 -7.70
CA LEU A 104 -8.51 2.61 -8.11
C LEU A 104 -7.82 1.76 -7.05
N SER A 105 -8.03 2.03 -5.77
CA SER A 105 -7.54 1.18 -4.68
C SER A 105 -8.18 -0.21 -4.72
N LEU A 106 -9.50 -0.29 -4.95
CA LEU A 106 -10.20 -1.56 -5.07
C LEU A 106 -9.66 -2.38 -6.25
N ILE A 107 -9.49 -1.75 -7.41
CA ILE A 107 -8.92 -2.39 -8.60
C ILE A 107 -7.49 -2.86 -8.32
N PHE A 108 -6.65 -2.00 -7.73
CA PHE A 108 -5.27 -2.33 -7.39
C PHE A 108 -5.17 -3.53 -6.44
N PHE A 109 -5.90 -3.51 -5.32
CA PHE A 109 -5.85 -4.61 -4.34
C PHE A 109 -6.48 -5.89 -4.86
N PHE A 110 -7.47 -5.79 -5.75
CA PHE A 110 -8.02 -6.95 -6.44
C PHE A 110 -6.96 -7.60 -7.35
N VAL A 111 -6.31 -6.81 -8.21
CA VAL A 111 -5.23 -7.28 -9.09
C VAL A 111 -4.06 -7.83 -8.26
N PHE A 112 -3.61 -7.09 -7.25
CA PHE A 112 -2.56 -7.51 -6.32
C PHE A 112 -2.93 -8.85 -5.67
N SER A 113 -4.15 -9.00 -5.14
CA SER A 113 -4.57 -10.26 -4.53
C SER A 113 -4.59 -11.43 -5.52
N MET A 114 -4.99 -11.22 -6.77
CA MET A 114 -4.97 -12.28 -7.78
C MET A 114 -3.54 -12.69 -8.12
N VAL A 115 -2.68 -11.70 -8.38
CA VAL A 115 -1.27 -11.92 -8.73
C VAL A 115 -0.51 -12.60 -7.58
N SER A 116 -0.66 -12.10 -6.35
CA SER A 116 0.03 -12.66 -5.19
C SER A 116 -0.39 -14.09 -4.88
N LYS A 117 -1.69 -14.44 -5.03
CA LYS A 117 -2.14 -15.83 -4.85
C LYS A 117 -1.50 -16.76 -5.87
N ASN A 118 -1.46 -16.35 -7.14
CA ASN A 118 -0.84 -17.14 -8.20
C ASN A 118 0.67 -17.29 -7.98
N ALA A 119 1.37 -16.22 -7.58
CA ALA A 119 2.79 -16.26 -7.30
C ALA A 119 3.12 -17.23 -6.14
N VAL A 120 2.39 -17.11 -5.03
CA VAL A 120 2.55 -18.03 -3.88
C VAL A 120 2.23 -19.47 -4.27
N GLN A 121 1.17 -19.71 -5.05
CA GLN A 121 0.82 -21.06 -5.49
C GLN A 121 1.90 -21.67 -6.39
N ARG A 122 2.51 -20.88 -7.28
CA ARG A 122 3.64 -21.35 -8.10
C ARG A 122 4.82 -21.77 -7.24
N SER A 123 5.19 -20.94 -6.26
CA SER A 123 6.28 -21.27 -5.32
C SER A 123 5.98 -22.52 -4.48
N ILE A 124 4.73 -22.72 -4.05
CA ILE A 124 4.32 -23.92 -3.33
C ILE A 124 4.40 -25.16 -4.22
N ASN A 125 3.94 -25.07 -5.48
CA ASN A 125 3.99 -26.19 -6.42
C ASN A 125 5.45 -26.58 -6.76
N GLU A 126 6.33 -25.59 -6.94
CA GLU A 126 7.76 -25.83 -7.20
C GLU A 126 8.45 -26.52 -6.01
N ILE A 127 8.07 -26.16 -4.78
CA ILE A 127 8.51 -26.87 -3.57
C ILE A 127 7.93 -28.28 -3.55
N ASP A 128 6.63 -28.46 -3.81
CA ASP A 128 5.98 -29.78 -3.80
C ASP A 128 6.58 -30.74 -4.83
N ASP A 129 6.85 -30.26 -6.05
CA ASP A 129 7.53 -31.02 -7.11
C ASP A 129 8.94 -31.45 -6.65
N THR A 130 9.71 -30.51 -6.06
CA THR A 130 11.04 -30.81 -5.50
C THR A 130 10.97 -31.81 -4.34
N VAL A 131 9.95 -31.70 -3.49
CA VAL A 131 9.75 -32.62 -2.36
C VAL A 131 9.33 -34.00 -2.85
N ASN A 132 8.50 -34.08 -3.88
CA ASN A 132 8.04 -35.34 -4.47
C ASN A 132 9.17 -36.13 -5.13
N ASP A 133 10.21 -35.46 -5.63
CA ASP A 133 11.42 -36.10 -6.17
C ASP A 133 12.40 -36.63 -5.11
N LEU A 134 12.19 -36.31 -3.82
CA LEU A 134 13.03 -36.84 -2.74
C LEU A 134 12.73 -38.32 -2.43
N PRO A 135 13.74 -39.11 -2.01
CA PRO A 135 13.53 -40.44 -1.45
C PRO A 135 12.60 -40.40 -0.21
N ASP A 136 11.81 -41.46 0.01
CA ASP A 136 10.81 -41.52 1.10
C ASP A 136 11.39 -41.28 2.50
N SER A 137 12.65 -41.68 2.73
CA SER A 137 13.35 -41.39 3.99
C SER A 137 13.54 -39.89 4.22
N SER A 138 13.83 -39.13 3.17
CA SER A 138 14.07 -37.68 3.24
C SER A 138 12.76 -36.88 3.35
N LYS A 139 11.66 -37.39 2.77
CA LYS A 139 10.31 -36.80 2.93
C LYS A 139 9.82 -36.89 4.38
N ASN A 140 10.05 -38.02 5.04
CA ASN A 140 9.66 -38.22 6.43
C ASN A 140 10.39 -37.24 7.36
N VAL A 141 11.70 -37.08 7.18
CA VAL A 141 12.51 -36.09 7.93
C VAL A 141 12.06 -34.66 7.63
N LEU A 142 11.78 -34.32 6.37
CA LEU A 142 11.30 -32.98 6.01
C LEU A 142 9.93 -32.68 6.64
N ASN A 143 9.04 -33.66 6.71
CA ASN A 143 7.74 -33.54 7.36
C ASN A 143 7.86 -33.33 8.87
N GLU A 144 8.78 -34.05 9.53
CA GLU A 144 9.08 -33.85 10.97
C GLU A 144 9.63 -32.44 11.23
N VAL A 145 10.53 -31.96 10.38
CA VAL A 145 11.10 -30.59 10.45
C VAL A 145 10.04 -29.51 10.20
N MET A 146 9.15 -29.70 9.22
CA MET A 146 8.05 -28.76 8.91
C MET A 146 6.97 -28.73 10.00
N GLN A 147 6.78 -29.83 10.73
CA GLN A 147 5.88 -29.90 11.88
C GLN A 147 6.50 -29.33 13.16
N GLY A 148 7.77 -28.91 13.11
CA GLY A 148 8.48 -28.33 14.24
C GLY A 148 8.76 -29.34 15.36
N ASP A 149 8.68 -30.63 15.07
CA ASP A 149 8.98 -31.70 16.01
C ASP A 149 10.42 -32.17 15.83
N PHE A 150 11.33 -31.56 16.59
CA PHE A 150 12.76 -31.90 16.58
C PHE A 150 13.12 -32.94 17.66
N SER A 151 12.12 -33.54 18.33
CA SER A 151 12.34 -34.40 19.49
C SER A 151 12.97 -35.76 19.16
N ASN A 152 12.85 -36.21 17.90
CA ASN A 152 13.35 -37.50 17.42
C ASN A 152 14.58 -37.40 16.50
N LEU A 153 15.10 -36.20 16.25
CA LEU A 153 16.27 -36.01 15.40
C LEU A 153 17.54 -36.20 16.24
N GLU A 154 18.12 -37.40 16.18
CA GLU A 154 19.47 -37.62 16.68
C GLU A 154 20.44 -36.63 15.99
N ASP A 155 21.17 -35.89 16.84
CA ASP A 155 22.09 -34.77 16.61
C ASP A 155 23.08 -34.98 15.45
N ASP A 156 23.33 -36.23 15.05
CA ASP A 156 24.31 -36.61 14.02
C ASP A 156 23.74 -36.62 12.58
N SER A 157 22.42 -36.54 12.37
CA SER A 157 21.80 -36.65 11.03
C SER A 157 21.72 -35.33 10.26
N VAL A 158 21.61 -34.20 10.96
CA VAL A 158 21.47 -32.85 10.36
C VAL A 158 22.82 -32.30 9.90
N TYR A 159 23.92 -32.63 10.57
CA TYR A 159 25.26 -32.16 10.23
C TYR A 159 25.92 -32.91 9.05
N ARG A 160 25.46 -34.14 8.77
CA ARG A 160 26.05 -35.00 7.72
C ARG A 160 25.60 -34.66 6.30
N MET A 161 24.59 -33.82 6.14
CA MET A 161 24.22 -33.29 4.83
C MET A 161 25.02 -32.03 4.45
N ALA A 162 25.60 -31.34 5.44
CA ALA A 162 26.43 -30.15 5.21
C ALA A 162 27.93 -30.46 5.08
N THR A 163 28.43 -31.58 5.63
CA THR A 163 29.87 -31.87 5.63
C THR A 163 30.16 -33.37 5.51
N LYS A 164 29.99 -33.95 4.32
CA LYS A 164 30.76 -35.15 3.97
C LYS A 164 31.10 -35.20 2.49
N ASP A 165 32.17 -34.50 2.17
CA ASP A 165 33.06 -34.96 1.13
C ASP A 165 33.56 -36.35 1.54
N THR A 166 33.37 -37.39 0.72
CA THR A 166 34.46 -38.09 0.03
C THR A 166 33.90 -39.28 -0.76
N THR A 167 34.37 -39.39 -2.00
CA THR A 167 34.42 -40.57 -2.89
C THR A 167 33.17 -40.94 -3.71
N SER A 168 33.23 -40.55 -4.98
CA SER A 168 32.53 -41.11 -6.16
C SER A 168 31.13 -40.60 -6.47
N GLY A 169 31.10 -39.36 -6.98
CA GLY A 169 30.82 -39.17 -8.40
C GLY A 169 29.36 -39.16 -8.84
N ARG A 170 28.66 -38.06 -8.54
CA ARG A 170 27.77 -37.32 -9.46
C ARG A 170 27.35 -36.03 -8.79
N VAL A 171 28.14 -34.99 -9.05
CA VAL A 171 27.86 -33.61 -8.64
C VAL A 171 26.64 -33.16 -9.44
N LEU A 172 25.48 -33.02 -8.80
CA LEU A 172 24.43 -32.14 -9.32
C LEU A 172 24.90 -30.72 -9.04
N GLU A 173 25.69 -30.20 -9.98
CA GLU A 173 26.11 -28.81 -10.02
C GLU A 173 24.87 -27.97 -10.30
N TYR A 174 24.19 -27.55 -9.24
CA TYR A 174 23.10 -26.60 -9.35
C TYR A 174 23.71 -25.22 -9.58
N SER A 175 24.10 -24.96 -10.84
CA SER A 175 24.50 -23.63 -11.32
C SER A 175 23.27 -22.73 -11.35
N LEU A 176 22.94 -22.11 -10.21
CA LEU A 176 22.01 -21.00 -10.16
C LEU A 176 22.71 -19.76 -10.72
N HIS A 177 22.20 -19.30 -11.85
CA HIS A 177 22.71 -18.15 -12.58
C HIS A 177 22.65 -16.90 -11.69
N LYS A 178 23.82 -16.30 -11.47
CA LYS A 178 24.01 -15.06 -10.71
C LYS A 178 23.26 -13.91 -11.40
N PRO A 179 22.28 -13.25 -10.76
CA PRO A 179 21.86 -11.93 -11.22
C PRO A 179 22.99 -10.95 -10.87
N ASP A 180 23.69 -10.49 -11.88
CA ASP A 180 24.71 -9.46 -11.72
C ASP A 180 24.03 -8.11 -11.42
N SER A 181 24.50 -7.50 -10.33
CA SER A 181 24.16 -6.18 -9.76
C SER A 181 22.94 -6.14 -8.83
N THR A 182 23.17 -6.03 -7.51
CA THR A 182 23.04 -4.77 -6.73
C THR A 182 23.73 -4.89 -5.35
N ASN A 183 23.94 -3.77 -4.66
CA ASN A 183 24.63 -3.62 -3.36
C ASN A 183 23.89 -4.31 -2.16
N GLU A 184 23.64 -5.60 -2.19
CA GLU A 184 22.58 -6.18 -1.37
C GLU A 184 23.07 -6.87 -0.09
N PHE A 185 22.81 -6.23 1.05
CA PHE A 185 22.62 -6.92 2.34
C PHE A 185 21.58 -8.06 2.25
N ILE A 186 20.63 -7.97 1.29
CA ILE A 186 19.66 -9.02 0.97
C ILE A 186 20.33 -10.04 0.04
N THR A 187 21.31 -10.79 0.57
CA THR A 187 21.89 -11.94 -0.13
C THR A 187 21.13 -13.22 0.20
N GLU A 188 21.18 -14.20 -0.70
CA GLU A 188 20.63 -15.54 -0.45
C GLU A 188 21.24 -16.17 0.82
N GLU A 189 22.52 -15.93 1.06
CA GLU A 189 23.25 -16.40 2.23
C GLU A 189 22.75 -15.77 3.53
N ASN A 190 22.59 -14.44 3.57
CA ASN A 190 22.03 -13.74 4.72
C ASN A 190 20.59 -14.19 5.01
N ILE A 191 19.78 -14.43 3.97
CA ILE A 191 18.41 -14.94 4.13
C ILE A 191 18.42 -16.34 4.75
N LYS A 192 19.29 -17.24 4.28
CA LYS A 192 19.43 -18.60 4.82
C LYS A 192 19.84 -18.60 6.29
N ILE A 193 20.88 -17.83 6.64
CA ILE A 193 21.37 -17.69 8.01
C ILE A 193 20.26 -17.14 8.92
N TYR A 194 19.57 -16.10 8.47
CA TYR A 194 18.45 -15.53 9.21
C TYR A 194 17.33 -16.54 9.48
N MET A 195 16.88 -17.27 8.45
CA MET A 195 15.82 -18.26 8.59
C MET A 195 16.20 -19.41 9.53
N ALA A 196 17.47 -19.82 9.55
CA ALA A 196 17.97 -20.89 10.42
C ALA A 196 18.06 -20.47 11.90
N LEU A 197 18.34 -19.19 12.18
CA LEU A 197 18.55 -18.68 13.53
C LEU A 197 17.28 -18.08 14.16
N ARG A 198 16.37 -17.49 13.38
CA ARG A 198 15.24 -16.71 13.91
C ARG A 198 14.30 -17.48 14.87
N ASN A 199 14.15 -18.78 14.66
CA ASN A 199 13.27 -19.64 15.46
C ASN A 199 13.99 -20.31 16.64
N LYS A 200 15.33 -20.19 16.72
CA LYS A 200 16.10 -20.74 17.83
C LYS A 200 16.07 -19.76 19.00
N GLY A 201 15.51 -20.21 20.12
CA GLY A 201 15.35 -19.38 21.32
C GLY A 201 16.67 -18.83 21.90
N GLU A 202 17.78 -19.51 21.62
CA GLU A 202 19.12 -19.25 22.15
C GLU A 202 19.78 -17.97 21.60
N TYR A 203 19.43 -17.54 20.37
CA TYR A 203 20.09 -16.41 19.71
C TYR A 203 19.26 -15.13 19.83
N ASP A 204 19.75 -14.08 20.51
CA ASP A 204 19.09 -12.77 20.50
C ASP A 204 19.24 -12.08 19.13
N ALA A 205 18.49 -11.01 18.91
CA ALA A 205 18.57 -10.23 17.67
C ALA A 205 19.97 -9.68 17.37
N GLU A 206 20.81 -9.49 18.39
CA GLU A 206 22.22 -9.12 18.19
C GLU A 206 23.03 -10.28 17.64
N ASP A 207 22.90 -11.47 18.22
CA ASP A 207 23.61 -12.67 17.77
C ASP A 207 23.23 -13.03 16.32
N ILE A 208 21.96 -12.83 15.97
CA ILE A 208 21.47 -13.01 14.60
C ILE A 208 22.09 -11.95 13.68
N LEU A 209 22.14 -10.68 14.08
CA LEU A 209 22.67 -9.60 13.24
C LEU A 209 24.19 -9.76 13.00
N ASP A 210 24.93 -10.17 14.02
CA ASP A 210 26.38 -10.41 13.94
C ASP A 210 26.72 -11.61 13.04
N SER A 211 25.77 -12.54 12.89
CA SER A 211 25.90 -13.68 11.99
C SER A 211 25.66 -13.33 10.50
N LEU A 212 25.14 -12.14 10.20
CA LEU A 212 24.86 -11.68 8.83
C LEU A 212 26.03 -10.87 8.27
N ASP A 213 26.27 -10.96 6.95
CA ASP A 213 27.17 -10.05 6.27
C ASP A 213 26.55 -8.65 6.21
N THR A 214 26.91 -7.82 7.19
CA THR A 214 26.48 -6.42 7.31
C THR A 214 27.51 -5.43 6.75
N SER A 215 28.51 -5.90 6.00
CA SER A 215 29.59 -5.06 5.45
C SER A 215 29.09 -3.93 4.55
N SER A 216 27.95 -4.14 3.89
CA SER A 216 27.28 -3.16 3.03
C SER A 216 26.38 -2.17 3.80
N LEU A 217 26.15 -2.37 5.10
CA LEU A 217 25.24 -1.57 5.91
C LEU A 217 25.95 -0.45 6.69
N SER A 218 25.37 0.75 6.66
CA SER A 218 25.68 1.84 7.59
C SER A 218 25.17 1.56 9.01
N ASP A 219 25.71 2.24 10.02
CA ASP A 219 25.33 2.03 11.44
C ASP A 219 23.84 2.28 11.69
N PHE A 220 23.24 3.26 11.01
CA PHE A 220 21.80 3.49 11.05
C PHE A 220 21.03 2.28 10.51
N GLN A 221 21.48 1.71 9.39
CA GLN A 221 20.85 0.53 8.80
C GLN A 221 21.01 -0.69 9.70
N LYS A 222 22.18 -0.92 10.31
CA LYS A 222 22.39 -1.99 11.31
C LYS A 222 21.42 -1.85 12.49
N GLY A 223 21.27 -0.63 13.01
CA GLY A 223 20.31 -0.34 14.09
C GLY A 223 18.86 -0.61 13.70
N LEU A 224 18.47 -0.27 12.46
CA LEU A 224 17.14 -0.56 11.94
C LEU A 224 16.93 -2.07 11.74
N THR A 225 17.90 -2.77 11.16
CA THR A 225 17.87 -4.23 10.96
C THR A 225 17.72 -4.95 12.29
N LYS A 226 18.45 -4.55 13.33
CA LYS A 226 18.30 -5.09 14.69
C LYS A 226 16.86 -4.97 15.21
N GLN A 227 16.24 -3.81 15.02
CA GLN A 227 14.84 -3.61 15.45
C GLN A 227 13.86 -4.48 14.67
N LEU A 228 14.09 -4.66 13.37
CA LEU A 228 13.28 -5.53 12.53
C LEU A 228 13.40 -7.00 12.97
N ILE A 229 14.61 -7.49 13.25
CA ILE A 229 14.83 -8.85 13.77
C ILE A 229 14.13 -9.05 15.12
N ARG A 230 14.21 -8.06 16.02
CA ARG A 230 13.49 -8.11 17.31
C ARG A 230 11.98 -8.19 17.12
N LEU A 231 11.42 -7.40 16.20
CA LEU A 231 10.00 -7.39 15.92
C LEU A 231 9.54 -8.72 15.30
N ASP A 232 10.29 -9.25 14.34
CA ASP A 232 9.98 -10.54 13.70
C ASP A 232 10.04 -11.71 14.70
N LYS A 233 11.03 -11.72 15.60
CA LYS A 233 11.16 -12.72 16.66
C LYS A 233 10.06 -12.62 17.71
N ALA A 234 9.66 -11.40 18.11
CA ALA A 234 8.60 -11.19 19.09
C ALA A 234 7.23 -11.67 18.60
N GLU A 235 6.97 -11.59 17.30
CA GLU A 235 5.68 -11.93 16.68
C GLU A 235 5.76 -13.20 15.81
N GLY A 236 6.86 -13.95 15.81
CA GLY A 236 7.01 -15.23 15.13
C GLY A 236 6.79 -15.17 13.61
N GLY A 237 7.18 -14.09 12.94
CA GLY A 237 6.93 -13.89 11.50
C GLY A 237 5.49 -13.55 11.13
N ILE A 238 4.60 -13.41 12.11
CA ILE A 238 3.19 -13.06 11.88
C ILE A 238 3.06 -11.59 11.47
N VAL A 239 3.98 -10.70 11.90
CA VAL A 239 3.95 -9.26 11.60
C VAL A 239 3.75 -9.00 10.11
N ILE A 240 4.59 -9.59 9.26
CA ILE A 240 4.61 -9.30 7.82
C ILE A 240 3.33 -9.82 7.17
N SER A 241 2.87 -11.02 7.55
CA SER A 241 1.61 -11.57 7.04
C SER A 241 0.40 -10.72 7.47
N GLN A 242 0.41 -10.21 8.70
CA GLN A 242 -0.62 -9.34 9.25
C GLN A 242 -0.60 -7.95 8.60
N LEU A 243 0.59 -7.40 8.30
CA LEU A 243 0.77 -6.15 7.57
C LEU A 243 0.23 -6.28 6.14
N LEU A 244 0.57 -7.35 5.42
CA LEU A 244 0.07 -7.61 4.06
C LEU A 244 -1.44 -7.85 4.04
N LYS A 245 -2.00 -8.50 5.06
CA LYS A 245 -3.45 -8.70 5.20
C LYS A 245 -4.20 -7.40 5.46
N ASN A 246 -3.61 -6.48 6.23
CA ASN A 246 -4.22 -5.20 6.60
C ASN A 246 -3.79 -4.04 5.69
N MET A 247 -3.01 -4.30 4.65
CA MET A 247 -2.46 -3.30 3.72
C MET A 247 -3.53 -2.33 3.16
N PRO A 248 -4.72 -2.78 2.70
CA PRO A 248 -5.76 -1.88 2.21
C PRO A 248 -6.24 -0.87 3.27
N LEU A 249 -6.40 -1.34 4.51
CA LEU A 249 -6.84 -0.51 5.62
C LEU A 249 -5.73 0.47 6.03
N MET A 250 -4.49 0.00 6.12
CA MET A 250 -3.34 0.83 6.45
C MET A 250 -3.16 1.96 5.43
N MET A 251 -3.32 1.67 4.13
CA MET A 251 -3.20 2.69 3.09
C MET A 251 -4.29 3.76 3.19
N LEU A 252 -5.49 3.42 3.67
CA LEU A 252 -6.53 4.42 3.94
C LEU A 252 -6.11 5.40 5.05
N PHE A 253 -5.49 4.90 6.12
CA PHE A 253 -4.95 5.74 7.21
C PHE A 253 -3.68 6.49 6.81
N LEU A 254 -2.93 5.97 5.84
CA LEU A 254 -1.74 6.63 5.32
C LEU A 254 -2.07 7.94 4.60
N ILE A 255 -3.24 8.05 3.95
CA ILE A 255 -3.64 9.28 3.25
C ILE A 255 -3.69 10.52 4.16
N PRO A 256 -4.48 10.54 5.26
CA PRO A 256 -4.52 11.71 6.13
C PRO A 256 -3.16 11.97 6.79
N LEU A 257 -2.40 10.92 7.11
CA LEU A 257 -1.05 11.05 7.63
C LEU A 257 -0.10 11.70 6.60
N PHE A 258 -0.13 11.25 5.35
CA PHE A 258 0.67 11.81 4.27
C PHE A 258 0.28 13.27 3.98
N ALA A 259 -1.02 13.58 4.00
CA ALA A 259 -1.50 14.97 3.90
C ALA A 259 -1.01 15.84 5.06
N LEU A 260 -0.90 15.29 6.27
CA LEU A 260 -0.35 15.96 7.45
C LEU A 260 1.15 16.21 7.29
N VAL A 261 1.90 15.23 6.79
CA VAL A 261 3.33 15.36 6.48
C VAL A 261 3.55 16.45 5.43
N LEU A 262 2.75 16.46 4.35
CA LEU A 262 2.80 17.55 3.36
C LEU A 262 2.49 18.91 4.01
N ARG A 263 1.49 18.99 4.88
CA ARG A 263 1.20 20.22 5.62
C ARG A 263 2.38 20.65 6.49
N LEU A 264 3.11 19.71 7.10
CA LEU A 264 4.31 19.99 7.90
C LEU A 264 5.45 20.59 7.04
N PHE A 265 5.71 20.02 5.85
CA PHE A 265 6.71 20.57 4.93
C PHE A 265 6.32 21.96 4.40
N TYR A 266 5.03 22.21 4.21
CA TYR A 266 4.50 23.46 3.67
C TYR A 266 3.93 24.40 4.73
N LEU A 267 4.35 24.30 5.99
CA LEU A 267 3.86 25.16 7.10
C LEU A 267 3.97 26.66 6.84
N ARG A 268 4.94 27.07 6.00
CA ARG A 268 5.16 28.48 5.64
C ARG A 268 4.24 28.97 4.52
N LYS A 269 3.48 28.09 3.87
CA LYS A 269 2.51 28.46 2.84
C LYS A 269 1.11 28.46 3.47
N ASP A 270 0.34 29.52 3.21
CA ASP A 270 -1.04 29.66 3.69
C ASP A 270 -2.00 28.78 2.87
N GLN A 271 -1.79 27.47 2.93
CA GLN A 271 -2.58 26.45 2.25
C GLN A 271 -3.31 25.60 3.30
N PHE A 272 -4.59 25.38 3.07
CA PHE A 272 -5.42 24.59 3.97
C PHE A 272 -5.05 23.09 3.87
N TYR A 273 -5.21 22.37 4.98
CA TYR A 273 -5.02 20.92 5.03
C TYR A 273 -5.79 20.16 3.94
N ILE A 274 -6.99 20.63 3.60
CA ILE A 274 -7.84 20.02 2.56
C ILE A 274 -7.17 20.00 1.18
N THR A 275 -6.36 21.01 0.86
CA THR A 275 -5.59 21.07 -0.39
C THR A 275 -4.58 19.93 -0.44
N HIS A 276 -3.87 19.69 0.66
CA HIS A 276 -2.91 18.59 0.79
C HIS A 276 -3.61 17.23 0.79
N LEU A 277 -4.79 17.12 1.40
CA LEU A 277 -5.60 15.90 1.38
C LEU A 277 -6.08 15.54 -0.03
N ILE A 278 -6.61 16.50 -0.78
CA ILE A 278 -7.02 16.30 -2.18
C ILE A 278 -5.81 15.92 -3.03
N HIS A 279 -4.66 16.55 -2.80
CA HIS A 279 -3.42 16.17 -3.49
C HIS A 279 -2.99 14.74 -3.16
N ALA A 280 -3.00 14.36 -1.87
CA ALA A 280 -2.67 13.03 -1.40
C ALA A 280 -3.56 11.95 -2.06
N LEU A 281 -4.87 12.19 -2.14
CA LEU A 281 -5.83 11.30 -2.78
C LEU A 281 -5.50 11.06 -4.26
N HIS A 282 -5.26 12.12 -5.04
CA HIS A 282 -4.91 11.98 -6.45
C HIS A 282 -3.53 11.32 -6.65
N LEU A 283 -2.56 11.65 -5.80
CA LEU A 283 -1.21 11.07 -5.89
C LEU A 283 -1.24 9.56 -5.63
N HIS A 284 -1.92 9.11 -4.56
CA HIS A 284 -2.03 7.68 -4.26
C HIS A 284 -2.85 6.95 -5.32
N SER A 285 -3.92 7.58 -5.81
CA SER A 285 -4.70 7.06 -6.95
C SER A 285 -3.80 6.80 -8.16
N PHE A 286 -2.87 7.70 -8.44
CA PHE A 286 -1.96 7.61 -9.59
C PHE A 286 -0.90 6.52 -9.35
N ALA A 287 -0.35 6.49 -8.15
CA ALA A 287 0.58 5.47 -7.70
C ALA A 287 -0.03 4.06 -7.80
N TYR A 288 -1.30 3.87 -7.41
CA TYR A 288 -1.97 2.58 -7.56
C TYR A 288 -2.06 2.10 -9.00
N VAL A 289 -2.27 3.00 -9.96
CA VAL A 289 -2.28 2.59 -11.37
C VAL A 289 -0.87 2.21 -11.83
N ILE A 290 0.14 3.02 -11.50
CA ILE A 290 1.54 2.69 -11.86
C ILE A 290 1.96 1.37 -11.25
N TYR A 291 1.77 1.19 -9.94
CA TYR A 291 2.14 -0.03 -9.25
C TYR A 291 1.30 -1.21 -9.74
N GLY A 292 0.00 -1.03 -9.98
CA GLY A 292 -0.85 -2.07 -10.55
C GLY A 292 -0.40 -2.52 -11.94
N LEU A 293 -0.06 -1.59 -12.82
CA LEU A 293 0.49 -1.90 -14.14
C LEU A 293 1.87 -2.57 -14.04
N ALA A 294 2.74 -2.08 -13.16
CA ALA A 294 4.03 -2.71 -12.91
C ALA A 294 3.88 -4.15 -12.41
N PHE A 295 2.98 -4.38 -11.44
CA PHE A 295 2.66 -5.73 -10.94
C PHE A 295 2.10 -6.63 -12.04
N LEU A 296 1.24 -6.12 -12.92
CA LEU A 296 0.70 -6.88 -14.05
C LEU A 296 1.79 -7.22 -15.07
N ILE A 297 2.65 -6.27 -15.41
CA ILE A 297 3.78 -6.51 -16.33
C ILE A 297 4.68 -7.59 -15.74
N VAL A 298 5.10 -7.43 -14.48
CA VAL A 298 5.92 -8.41 -13.76
C VAL A 298 5.26 -9.79 -13.76
N PHE A 299 3.95 -9.87 -13.51
CA PHE A 299 3.21 -11.14 -13.54
C PHE A 299 3.14 -11.78 -14.94
N LEU A 300 3.05 -10.98 -16.01
CA LEU A 300 3.01 -11.46 -17.39
C LEU A 300 4.40 -11.80 -17.94
N TRP A 301 5.45 -11.16 -17.41
CA TRP A 301 6.83 -11.31 -17.86
C TRP A 301 7.61 -12.36 -17.06
N LEU A 302 7.28 -12.58 -15.78
CA LEU A 302 7.86 -13.70 -15.05
C LEU A 302 7.23 -15.01 -15.56
N PRO A 303 8.06 -15.97 -16.02
CA PRO A 303 7.60 -17.29 -16.41
C PRO A 303 6.79 -17.99 -15.30
#